data_AF-A0A538CKJ4-F1
#
_entry.id   AF-A0A538CKJ4-F1
#
_cell.length_a   1.000
_cell.length_b   1.000
_cell.length_c   1.000
_cell.angle_alpha   90.00
_cell.angle_beta   90.00
_cell.angle_gamma   90.00
#
_symmetry.space_group_name_H-M   'P 1'
#
loop_
_entity.id
_entity.type
_entity.pdbx_description
1 polymer ?
#
loop_
_entity_poly.entity_id
_entity_poly.type
_entity_poly.pdbx_seq_one_letter_code
_entity_poly.pdbx_strand_id
1 'polypeptide(L)'
;MAVAATDLRWLNGFLVADHEGRVVGRVECPMYGTAPDVPDALAVRSGFLARRRRVVPAEAIEDVDDATGVIGLRVGRDSLKSFL
;
A
#
# COMPACT_ATOMS: atom_id res chain seq x y z
N MET A 1 -8.87 14.70 9.50
CA MET A 1 -8.44 13.63 10.41
C MET A 1 -7.49 12.75 9.63
N ALA A 2 -6.17 12.90 9.85
CA ALA A 2 -5.19 12.02 9.22
C ALA A 2 -5.21 10.69 9.99
N VAL A 3 -5.40 9.58 9.28
CA VAL A 3 -5.29 8.24 9.85
C VAL A 3 -3.99 8.14 10.63
N ALA A 4 -4.12 8.03 11.95
CA ALA A 4 -3.02 8.04 12.88
C ALA A 4 -2.18 6.79 12.64
N ALA A 5 -0.99 6.97 12.07
CA ALA A 5 0.12 6.01 12.10
C ALA A 5 -0.32 4.55 12.15
N THR A 6 -1.10 4.09 11.16
CA THR A 6 -1.39 2.66 11.04
C THR A 6 -0.04 1.97 10.89
N ASP A 7 0.32 1.12 11.85
CA ASP A 7 1.63 0.48 11.83
C ASP A 7 1.74 -0.35 10.54
N LEU A 8 2.60 0.04 9.60
CA LEU A 8 2.62 -0.63 8.29
C LEU A 8 3.16 -2.07 8.38
N ARG A 9 3.72 -2.46 9.53
CA ARG A 9 4.38 -3.75 9.75
C ARG A 9 3.44 -4.96 9.73
N TRP A 10 2.16 -4.78 10.07
CA TRP A 10 1.18 -5.86 10.18
C TRP A 10 0.23 -5.93 8.98
N LEU A 11 0.34 -4.99 8.03
CA LEU A 11 -0.48 -4.93 6.82
C LEU A 11 -0.06 -5.92 5.73
N ASN A 12 0.88 -6.82 6.02
CA ASN A 12 1.34 -7.79 5.05
C ASN A 12 0.20 -8.73 4.63
N GLY A 13 0.03 -8.90 3.33
CA GLY A 13 -1.04 -9.70 2.77
C GLY A 13 -2.39 -8.98 2.65
N PHE A 14 -2.50 -7.70 3.02
CA PHE A 14 -3.71 -6.90 2.75
C PHE A 14 -3.84 -6.61 1.25
N LEU A 15 -5.07 -6.48 0.76
CA LEU A 15 -5.36 -6.00 -0.59
C LEU A 15 -5.29 -4.47 -0.60
N VAL A 16 -4.80 -3.91 -1.69
CA VAL A 16 -4.73 -2.46 -1.89
C VAL A 16 -5.65 -2.08 -3.03
N ALA A 17 -6.57 -1.16 -2.76
CA ALA A 17 -7.49 -0.59 -3.74
C ALA A 17 -7.26 0.91 -3.88
N ASP A 18 -7.38 1.43 -5.10
CA ASP A 18 -7.33 2.87 -5.34
C ASP A 18 -8.65 3.56 -5.00
N HIS A 19 -8.66 4.90 -5.07
CA HIS A 19 -9.85 5.71 -4.79
C HIS A 19 -11.04 5.43 -5.74
N GLU A 20 -10.80 4.78 -6.88
CA GLU A 20 -11.86 4.33 -7.80
C GLU A 20 -12.38 2.92 -7.44
N GLY A 21 -11.87 2.32 -6.36
CA GLY A 21 -12.20 0.95 -5.93
C GLY A 21 -11.52 -0.14 -6.75
N ARG A 22 -10.53 0.19 -7.59
CA ARG A 22 -9.81 -0.80 -8.40
C ARG A 22 -8.67 -1.41 -7.61
N VAL A 23 -8.55 -2.73 -7.69
CA VAL A 23 -7.45 -3.45 -7.03
C VAL A 23 -6.12 -3.09 -7.69
N VAL A 24 -5.24 -2.51 -6.88
CA VAL A 24 -3.83 -2.23 -7.22
C VAL A 24 -3.00 -3.49 -7.08
N GLY A 25 -3.22 -4.26 -6.02
CA GLY A 25 -2.46 -5.48 -5.75
C GLY A 25 -2.54 -5.91 -4.30
N ARG A 26 -1.57 -6.71 -3.85
CA ARG A 26 -1.47 -7.21 -2.49
C ARG A 26 -0.17 -6.75 -1.83
N VAL A 27 -0.23 -6.33 -0.58
CA VAL A 27 0.95 -5.96 0.20
C VAL A 27 1.85 -7.18 0.36
N GLU A 28 3.13 -7.01 0.04
CA GLU A 28 4.18 -8.03 0.17
C GLU A 28 5.10 -7.75 1.37
N CYS A 29 5.49 -6.49 1.59
CA CYS A 29 6.28 -6.07 2.75
C CYS A 29 6.20 -4.55 2.99
N PRO A 30 6.45 -4.09 4.23
CA PRO A 30 6.72 -2.69 4.51
C PRO A 30 8.09 -2.28 3.93
N MET A 31 8.20 -1.02 3.51
CA MET A 31 9.41 -0.39 3.01
C MET A 31 9.81 0.77 3.93
N TYR A 32 11.11 0.99 4.03
CA TYR A 32 11.76 1.94 4.93
C TYR A 32 12.63 2.87 4.08
N GLY A 33 12.03 3.87 3.44
CA GLY A 33 12.69 4.81 2.54
C GLY A 33 13.38 5.97 3.25
N THR A 34 12.69 6.58 4.22
CA THR A 34 13.10 7.84 4.87
C THR A 34 13.74 7.62 6.25
N ALA A 35 13.34 6.58 6.98
CA ALA A 35 13.88 6.25 8.30
C ALA A 35 14.08 4.74 8.45
N PRO A 36 15.18 4.28 9.09
CA PRO A 36 15.49 2.86 9.21
C PRO A 36 14.49 2.07 10.08
N ASP A 37 13.88 2.74 11.06
CA ASP A 37 13.01 2.08 12.04
C ASP A 37 11.52 2.31 11.77
N VAL A 38 11.15 3.27 10.93
CA VAL A 38 9.75 3.63 10.65
C VAL A 38 9.43 3.33 9.19
N PRO A 39 8.52 2.37 8.93
CA PRO A 39 8.10 2.12 7.57
C PRO A 39 7.27 3.31 7.08
N ASP A 40 7.63 3.81 5.91
CA ASP A 40 7.00 4.97 5.27
C ASP A 40 6.31 4.60 3.95
N ALA A 41 6.45 3.35 3.51
CA ALA A 41 5.78 2.84 2.33
C ALA A 41 5.49 1.34 2.42
N LEU A 42 4.68 0.85 1.50
CA LEU A 42 4.33 -0.56 1.31
C LEU A 42 4.75 -1.00 -0.09
N ALA A 43 5.42 -2.14 -0.19
CA ALA A 43 5.62 -2.83 -1.45
C ALA A 43 4.35 -3.61 -1.80
N VAL A 44 3.71 -3.26 -2.90
CA VAL A 44 2.49 -3.89 -3.38
C VAL A 44 2.78 -4.67 -4.66
N ARG A 45 2.52 -5.97 -4.60
CA ARG A 45 2.65 -6.87 -5.73
C ARG A 45 1.41 -6.80 -6.60
N SER A 46 1.59 -6.47 -7.87
CA SER A 46 0.53 -6.17 -8.85
C SER A 46 0.60 -7.12 -10.06
N GLY A 47 -0.56 -7.52 -10.58
CA GLY A 47 -0.73 -8.23 -11.86
C GLY A 47 -0.79 -9.77 -11.78
N PHE A 48 -1.28 -10.38 -12.86
CA PHE A 48 -1.61 -11.82 -12.95
C PHE A 48 -0.40 -12.77 -12.93
N LEU A 49 0.82 -12.26 -13.08
CA LEU A 49 2.07 -13.05 -12.99
C LEU A 49 3.06 -12.52 -11.94
N ALA A 50 2.61 -11.69 -10.98
CA ALA A 50 3.46 -11.15 -9.92
C ALA A 50 4.73 -10.40 -10.42
N ARG A 51 4.78 -10.01 -11.69
CA ARG A 51 5.96 -9.41 -12.33
C ARG A 51 6.15 -7.93 -12.03
N ARG A 52 5.13 -7.23 -11.53
CA ARG A 52 5.20 -5.80 -11.26
C ARG A 52 5.02 -5.52 -9.78
N ARG A 53 5.91 -4.71 -9.22
CA ARG A 53 5.77 -4.18 -7.86
C ARG A 53 5.57 -2.68 -7.93
N ARG A 54 4.75 -2.17 -7.03
CA ARG A 54 4.47 -0.74 -6.87
C ARG A 54 4.79 -0.34 -5.45
N VAL A 55 5.37 0.85 -5.28
CA VAL A 55 5.54 1.46 -3.97
C VAL A 55 4.29 2.27 -3.66
N VAL A 56 3.64 1.96 -2.56
CA VAL A 56 2.52 2.72 -2.00
C VAL A 56 3.03 3.47 -0.78
N PRO A 57 3.18 4.78 -0.84
CA PRO A 57 3.66 5.53 0.31
C PRO A 57 2.56 5.71 1.36
N ALA A 58 2.94 5.86 2.63
CA ALA A 58 2.01 5.95 3.75
C ALA A 58 1.04 7.14 3.58
N GLU A 59 1.50 8.25 3.02
CA GLU A 59 0.65 9.42 2.76
C GLU A 59 -0.42 9.18 1.69
N ALA A 60 -0.30 8.12 0.88
CA ALA A 60 -1.31 7.74 -0.11
C ALA A 60 -2.45 6.91 0.51
N ILE A 61 -2.27 6.37 1.72
CA ILE A 61 -3.29 5.57 2.40
C ILE A 61 -4.38 6.51 2.92
N GLU A 62 -5.63 6.25 2.55
CA GLU A 62 -6.81 6.96 3.03
C GLU A 62 -7.43 6.25 4.22
N ASP A 63 -7.61 4.94 4.09
CA ASP A 63 -8.31 4.11 5.06
C ASP A 63 -7.77 2.68 5.06
N VAL A 64 -7.95 1.98 6.19
CA VAL A 64 -7.58 0.58 6.36
C VAL A 64 -8.74 -0.16 7.02
N ASP A 65 -9.34 -1.07 6.27
CA ASP A 65 -10.35 -2.00 6.76
C ASP A 65 -9.67 -3.28 7.26
N ASP A 66 -9.45 -3.34 8.57
CA ASP A 66 -8.86 -4.50 9.25
C ASP A 66 -9.77 -5.73 9.25
N ALA A 67 -11.08 -5.56 9.11
CA ALA A 67 -12.03 -6.67 9.13
C ALA A 67 -11.99 -7.45 7.82
N THR A 68 -11.81 -6.76 6.69
CA THR A 68 -11.72 -7.39 5.36
C THR A 68 -10.29 -7.53 4.83
N GLY A 69 -9.32 -6.85 5.46
CA GLY A 69 -7.92 -6.85 5.03
C GLY A 69 -7.69 -6.01 3.78
N VAL A 70 -8.37 -4.86 3.68
CA VAL A 70 -8.31 -3.96 2.51
C VAL A 70 -7.78 -2.59 2.91
N ILE A 71 -6.84 -2.07 2.13
CA ILE A 71 -6.27 -0.72 2.25
C ILE A 71 -6.80 0.12 1.10
N GLY A 72 -7.49 1.20 1.43
CA GLY A 72 -7.97 2.20 0.49
C GLY A 72 -6.92 3.30 0.29
N LEU A 73 -6.63 3.64 -0.96
CA LEU A 73 -5.75 4.75 -1.30
C LEU A 73 -6.55 5.97 -1.73
N ARG A 74 -6.07 7.16 -1.36
CA ARG A 74 -6.64 8.44 -1.83
C ARG A 74 -6.23 8.81 -3.25
N VAL A 75 -5.29 8.08 -3.84
CA VAL A 75 -4.72 8.35 -5.17
C VAL A 75 -5.05 7.24 -6.15
N GLY A 76 -5.03 7.54 -7.45
CA GLY A 76 -5.15 6.54 -8.50
C GLY A 76 -3.89 5.66 -8.60
N ARG A 77 -4.07 4.40 -8.99
CA ARG A 77 -2.95 3.46 -9.16
C ARG A 77 -1.85 3.94 -10.12
N ASP A 78 -2.21 4.76 -11.10
CA ASP A 78 -1.29 5.26 -12.12
C ASP A 78 -0.35 6.35 -11.58
N SER A 79 -0.68 6.95 -10.43
CA SER A 79 0.18 7.88 -9.70
C SER A 79 1.24 7.15 -8.86
N LEU A 80 1.10 5.84 -8.65
CA LEU A 80 2.06 5.04 -7.87
C LEU A 80 3.30 4.71 -8.70
N LYS A 81 4.47 4.86 -8.09
CA LYS A 81 5.74 4.46 -8.72
C LYS A 81 5.83 2.94 -8.81
N SER A 82 6.07 2.43 -10.01
CA SER A 82 6.50 1.03 -10.19
C SER A 82 7.99 0.91 -9.93
N PHE A 83 8.39 -0.17 -9.26
CA PHE A 83 9.79 -0.53 -9.10
C PHE A 83 9.97 -1.99 -9.52
N LEU A 84 11.07 -2.26 -10.23
CA LEU A 84 11.43 -3.52 -10.90
C LEU A 84 10.66 -3.81 -12.20
#